data_AF-A0A4Y2X750-F1
#
_entry.id   AF-A0A4Y2X750-F1
#
_cell.length_a   1.000
_cell.length_b   1.000
_cell.length_c   1.000
_cell.angle_alpha   90.00
_cell.angle_beta   90.00
_cell.angle_gamma   90.00
#
_symmetry.space_group_name_H-M   'P 1'
#
loop_
_entity.id
_entity.type
_entity.pdbx_description
1 polymer ?
#
loop_
_entity_poly.entity_id
_entity_poly.type
_entity_poly.pdbx_seq_one_letter_code
_entity_poly.pdbx_strand_id
1 'polypeptide(L)'
;MNPSPVKVTKKKVIEERRCLKHSGKPYTTSSGKAMKVTRIKVPTFLTACKSLKLVDPSESRRKITVYYTLPNGRGQHVQVCSNTFKNIFGLSARRLQTLQHLKKQGKLVYEDRQGKVPGCNGHKKKYSDDYSNLVRCHILSFPREVSHYSRKKSKKEYLSPDLNCSRLYTAFKKQYPQSNVTRAYYVSVFKEDFPKLKFARPRTDTCNKCDKLNASVSISASPAEKRIAETQLQIHILKSDEAQDIMREDTIRSQMPGSSVTVFAMDLQQVLFFPP
;
A
#
# COMPACT_ATOMS: atom_id res chain seq x y z
N MET A 1 -26.70 -57.81 -22.40
CA MET A 1 -26.76 -56.63 -23.29
C MET A 1 -25.73 -55.63 -22.80
N ASN A 2 -24.59 -55.54 -23.50
CA ASN A 2 -23.44 -54.72 -23.11
C ASN A 2 -23.73 -53.23 -23.37
N PRO A 3 -23.37 -52.32 -22.44
CA PRO A 3 -23.62 -50.89 -22.60
C PRO A 3 -22.67 -50.26 -23.63
N SER A 4 -23.25 -49.49 -24.54
CA SER A 4 -22.59 -48.75 -25.62
C SER A 4 -21.58 -47.70 -25.10
N PRO A 5 -20.51 -47.40 -25.85
CA PRO A 5 -19.45 -46.51 -25.38
C PRO A 5 -19.86 -45.04 -25.46
N VAL A 6 -19.69 -44.33 -24.33
CA VAL A 6 -19.93 -42.88 -24.19
C VAL A 6 -18.91 -42.09 -25.03
N LYS A 7 -19.39 -41.37 -26.03
CA LYS A 7 -18.56 -40.48 -26.88
C LYS A 7 -18.16 -39.22 -26.10
N VAL A 8 -16.94 -39.20 -25.56
CA VAL A 8 -16.32 -37.98 -25.01
C VAL A 8 -15.87 -37.08 -26.17
N THR A 9 -16.37 -35.85 -26.22
CA THR A 9 -16.08 -34.90 -27.29
C THR A 9 -14.66 -34.32 -27.19
N LYS A 10 -13.97 -34.18 -28.33
CA LYS A 10 -12.57 -33.68 -28.44
C LYS A 10 -12.31 -32.36 -27.72
N LYS A 11 -13.33 -31.48 -27.58
CA LYS A 11 -13.20 -30.19 -26.87
C LYS A 11 -12.95 -30.37 -25.37
N LYS A 12 -13.65 -31.30 -24.71
CA LYS A 12 -13.53 -31.53 -23.26
C LYS A 12 -12.13 -32.05 -22.89
N VAL A 13 -11.56 -32.90 -23.73
CA VAL A 13 -10.19 -33.42 -23.62
C VAL A 13 -9.12 -32.32 -23.81
N ILE A 14 -9.40 -31.27 -24.59
CA ILE A 14 -8.47 -30.14 -24.81
C ILE A 14 -8.48 -29.18 -23.61
N GLU A 15 -9.63 -29.01 -22.97
CA GLU A 15 -9.83 -28.08 -21.85
C GLU A 15 -9.18 -28.60 -20.56
N GLU A 16 -9.37 -29.88 -20.21
CA GLU A 16 -8.67 -30.54 -19.08
C GLU A 16 -7.14 -30.53 -19.25
N ARG A 17 -6.64 -30.66 -20.49
CA ARG A 17 -5.20 -30.59 -20.82
C ARG A 17 -4.61 -29.18 -20.65
N ARG A 18 -5.43 -28.13 -20.77
CA ARG A 18 -5.00 -26.75 -20.57
C ARG A 18 -4.82 -26.46 -19.08
N CYS A 19 -5.69 -26.98 -18.22
CA CYS A 19 -5.57 -26.83 -16.76
C CYS A 19 -4.31 -27.51 -16.19
N LEU A 20 -3.95 -28.70 -16.67
CA LEU A 20 -2.79 -29.44 -16.14
C LEU A 20 -1.42 -28.78 -16.45
N LYS A 21 -1.27 -28.13 -17.62
CA LYS A 21 -0.02 -27.44 -18.02
C LYS A 21 0.38 -26.28 -17.09
N HIS A 22 -0.59 -25.65 -16.42
CA HIS A 22 -0.33 -24.50 -15.54
C HIS A 22 -0.14 -24.92 -14.06
N SER A 23 -0.43 -26.19 -13.73
CA SER A 23 -0.40 -26.71 -12.35
C SER A 23 0.95 -27.30 -11.91
N GLY A 24 1.92 -27.44 -12.82
CA GLY A 24 3.24 -28.00 -12.52
C GLY A 24 3.29 -29.52 -12.29
N LYS A 25 2.17 -30.24 -12.42
CA LYS A 25 2.12 -31.72 -12.30
C LYS A 25 2.62 -32.40 -13.60
N PRO A 26 3.24 -33.59 -13.52
CA PRO A 26 3.66 -34.35 -14.70
C PRO A 26 2.44 -34.85 -15.49
N TYR A 27 2.50 -34.79 -16.81
CA TYR A 27 1.44 -35.30 -17.69
C TYR A 27 2.04 -36.07 -18.88
N THR A 28 1.29 -37.04 -19.40
CA THR A 28 1.68 -37.91 -20.51
C THR A 28 1.12 -37.40 -21.84
N THR A 29 1.94 -37.42 -22.90
CA THR A 29 1.47 -37.15 -24.27
C THR A 29 0.81 -38.40 -24.88
N SER A 30 0.12 -38.24 -26.02
CA SER A 30 -0.51 -39.35 -26.77
C SER A 30 0.47 -40.42 -27.28
N SER A 31 1.77 -40.25 -27.03
CA SER A 31 2.86 -41.20 -27.32
C SER A 31 3.43 -41.88 -26.07
N GLY A 32 2.76 -41.80 -24.92
CA GLY A 32 3.08 -42.59 -23.71
C GLY A 32 4.33 -42.18 -22.93
N LYS A 33 5.03 -41.10 -23.31
CA LYS A 33 6.22 -40.62 -22.57
C LYS A 33 5.86 -39.54 -21.55
N ALA A 34 6.29 -39.72 -20.31
CA ALA A 34 6.17 -38.74 -19.23
C ALA A 34 7.30 -37.70 -19.33
N MET A 35 6.97 -36.41 -19.26
CA MET A 35 7.96 -35.32 -19.22
C MET A 35 7.88 -34.56 -17.89
N LYS A 36 9.04 -34.31 -17.26
CA LYS A 36 9.18 -33.39 -16.11
C LYS A 36 9.46 -31.97 -16.61
N VAL A 37 8.86 -30.98 -15.96
CA VAL A 37 9.05 -29.55 -16.29
C VAL A 37 10.41 -29.10 -15.76
N THR A 38 11.43 -29.07 -16.61
CA THR A 38 12.69 -28.40 -16.30
C THR A 38 12.62 -26.94 -16.74
N ARG A 39 12.77 -26.00 -15.80
CA ARG A 39 12.99 -24.57 -16.07
C ARG A 39 14.33 -24.42 -16.80
N ILE A 40 14.28 -24.22 -18.11
CA ILE A 40 15.46 -23.91 -18.92
C ILE A 40 15.64 -22.38 -18.91
N LYS A 41 16.72 -21.92 -18.27
CA LYS A 41 17.26 -20.56 -18.46
C LYS A 41 17.59 -20.40 -19.95
N VAL A 42 16.99 -19.43 -20.62
CA VAL A 42 17.23 -19.15 -22.04
C VAL A 42 18.50 -18.30 -22.17
N PRO A 43 19.60 -18.81 -22.76
CA PRO A 43 20.68 -17.96 -23.19
C PRO A 43 20.24 -17.19 -24.44
N THR A 44 20.61 -15.92 -24.51
CA THR A 44 20.31 -14.99 -25.59
C THR A 44 20.92 -15.42 -26.92
N PHE A 45 20.11 -15.94 -27.85
CA PHE A 45 20.56 -16.35 -29.19
C PHE A 45 20.04 -15.41 -30.27
N LEU A 46 20.75 -14.32 -30.45
CA LEU A 46 20.52 -13.40 -31.55
C LEU A 46 21.84 -12.63 -31.69
N THR A 47 22.66 -12.97 -32.68
CA THR A 47 23.85 -12.18 -33.06
C THR A 47 23.47 -11.18 -34.15
N ALA A 48 23.84 -9.90 -34.02
CA ALA A 48 23.66 -8.92 -35.08
C ALA A 48 25.05 -8.50 -35.54
N CYS A 49 25.50 -8.97 -36.70
CA CYS A 49 26.68 -8.47 -37.38
C CYS A 49 26.24 -7.59 -38.56
N LYS A 50 26.81 -6.38 -38.65
CA LYS A 50 26.83 -5.60 -39.90
C LYS A 50 27.68 -6.36 -40.91
N SER A 51 27.18 -6.64 -42.11
CA SER A 51 27.96 -7.36 -43.12
C SER A 51 28.93 -6.44 -43.84
N LEU A 52 30.19 -6.87 -43.95
CA LEU A 52 31.10 -6.45 -45.01
C LEU A 52 30.90 -7.37 -46.22
N LYS A 53 30.32 -6.85 -47.31
CA LYS A 53 30.91 -6.74 -48.67
C LYS A 53 29.86 -6.61 -49.79
N LEU A 54 30.05 -5.53 -50.56
CA LEU A 54 29.94 -5.34 -52.02
C LEU A 54 28.55 -5.35 -52.69
N VAL A 55 27.75 -4.30 -52.42
CA VAL A 55 27.04 -3.47 -53.42
C VAL A 55 27.07 -2.05 -52.85
N ASP A 56 27.24 -1.02 -53.68
CA ASP A 56 27.29 0.37 -53.23
C ASP A 56 26.12 0.68 -52.26
N PRO A 57 26.38 1.12 -51.01
CA PRO A 57 25.36 1.29 -49.99
C PRO A 57 24.30 2.37 -50.33
N SER A 58 24.52 3.11 -51.42
CA SER A 58 23.68 4.19 -51.94
C SER A 58 22.32 3.70 -52.48
N GLU A 59 22.24 2.52 -53.11
CA GLU A 59 21.04 2.10 -53.87
C GLU A 59 20.17 1.03 -53.19
N SER A 60 20.63 0.45 -52.07
CA SER A 60 19.86 -0.58 -51.38
C SER A 60 18.78 0.02 -50.48
N ARG A 61 17.50 -0.23 -50.81
CA ARG A 61 16.37 0.03 -49.89
C ARG A 61 16.49 -0.75 -48.56
N ARG A 62 17.27 -1.84 -48.53
CA ARG A 62 17.45 -2.69 -47.35
C ARG A 62 18.66 -2.23 -46.54
N LYS A 63 18.40 -1.53 -45.44
CA LYS A 63 19.43 -1.01 -44.53
C LYS A 63 20.04 -2.05 -43.58
N ILE A 64 19.34 -3.16 -43.30
CA ILE A 64 19.75 -4.16 -42.30
C ILE A 64 19.36 -5.57 -42.76
N THR A 65 20.31 -6.50 -42.71
CA THR A 65 20.09 -7.95 -42.88
C THR A 65 20.16 -8.64 -41.52
N VAL A 66 19.21 -9.55 -41.25
CA VAL A 66 19.14 -10.29 -39.97
C VAL A 66 19.35 -11.77 -40.25
N TYR A 67 20.37 -12.35 -39.63
CA TYR A 67 20.65 -13.78 -39.68
C TYR A 67 20.12 -14.47 -38.40
N TYR A 68 19.60 -15.68 -38.55
CA TYR A 68 19.12 -16.50 -37.44
C TYR A 68 20.03 -17.71 -37.28
N THR A 69 20.42 -18.00 -36.05
CA THR A 69 21.26 -19.16 -35.73
C THR A 69 20.58 -20.06 -34.71
N LEU A 70 20.78 -21.36 -34.87
CA LEU A 70 20.29 -22.39 -33.94
C LEU A 70 21.46 -23.27 -33.49
N PRO A 71 21.49 -23.71 -32.22
CA PRO A 71 22.49 -24.68 -31.79
C PRO A 71 22.16 -26.06 -32.36
N ASN A 72 23.11 -26.64 -33.08
CA ASN A 72 23.14 -28.08 -33.33
C ASN A 72 23.43 -28.77 -31.99
N GLY A 73 22.89 -29.97 -31.76
CA GLY A 73 23.08 -30.75 -30.52
C GLY A 73 24.55 -31.04 -30.13
N ARG A 74 25.53 -30.61 -30.93
CA ARG A 74 26.98 -30.63 -30.68
C ARG A 74 27.53 -29.26 -30.22
N GLY A 75 26.68 -28.29 -29.88
CA GLY A 75 27.07 -26.95 -29.41
C GLY A 75 27.47 -25.94 -30.50
N GLN A 76 27.47 -26.33 -31.77
CA GLN A 76 27.78 -25.44 -32.90
C GLN A 76 26.53 -24.69 -33.37
N HIS A 77 26.68 -23.43 -33.78
CA HIS A 77 25.55 -22.63 -34.28
C HIS A 77 25.42 -22.71 -35.82
N VAL A 78 24.28 -23.19 -36.31
CA VAL A 78 23.95 -23.25 -37.74
C VAL A 78 23.01 -22.12 -38.13
N GLN A 79 23.29 -21.49 -39.26
CA GLN A 79 22.43 -20.47 -39.83
C GLN A 79 21.18 -21.08 -40.45
N VAL A 80 20.01 -20.50 -40.16
CA VAL A 80 18.72 -20.95 -40.67
C VAL A 80 17.91 -19.79 -41.24
N CYS A 81 16.94 -20.12 -42.11
CA CYS A 81 16.01 -19.13 -42.62
C CYS A 81 14.99 -18.71 -41.54
N SER A 82 14.37 -17.54 -41.73
CA SER A 82 13.39 -17.01 -40.77
C SER A 82 12.18 -17.94 -40.59
N ASN A 83 11.81 -18.70 -41.63
CA ASN A 83 10.67 -19.61 -41.59
C ASN A 83 10.93 -20.81 -40.67
N THR A 84 12.10 -21.42 -40.82
CA THR A 84 12.56 -22.51 -39.95
C THR A 84 12.66 -22.04 -38.50
N PHE A 85 13.19 -20.85 -38.25
CA PHE A 85 13.26 -20.27 -36.91
C PHE A 85 11.87 -20.07 -36.27
N LYS A 86 10.90 -19.56 -37.03
CA LYS A 86 9.50 -19.40 -36.57
C LYS A 86 8.87 -20.74 -36.21
N ASN A 87 9.03 -21.74 -37.07
CA ASN A 87 8.39 -23.03 -36.90
C ASN A 87 8.95 -23.79 -35.69
N ILE A 88 10.27 -23.77 -35.51
CA ILE A 88 10.94 -24.45 -34.39
C ILE A 88 10.52 -23.85 -33.05
N PHE A 89 10.46 -22.52 -32.93
CA PHE A 89 10.07 -21.84 -31.69
C PHE A 89 8.55 -21.58 -31.56
N GLY A 90 7.73 -21.99 -32.54
CA GLY A 90 6.30 -21.72 -32.56
C GLY A 90 5.95 -20.23 -32.52
N LEU A 91 6.76 -19.38 -33.16
CA LEU A 91 6.61 -17.93 -33.15
C LEU A 91 5.78 -17.44 -34.33
N SER A 92 4.86 -16.50 -34.07
CA SER A 92 4.21 -15.76 -35.15
C SER A 92 5.16 -14.75 -35.78
N ALA A 93 4.91 -14.36 -37.04
CA ALA A 93 5.71 -13.35 -37.73
C ALA A 93 5.79 -12.03 -36.95
N ARG A 94 4.68 -11.60 -36.35
CA ARG A 94 4.62 -10.39 -35.51
C ARG A 94 5.49 -10.49 -34.27
N ARG A 95 5.49 -11.64 -33.58
CA ARG A 95 6.36 -11.87 -32.41
C ARG A 95 7.83 -11.81 -32.79
N LEU A 96 8.20 -12.40 -33.93
CA LEU A 96 9.58 -12.33 -34.43
C LEU A 96 10.02 -10.89 -34.73
N GLN A 97 9.16 -10.09 -35.34
CA GLN A 97 9.42 -8.66 -35.58
C GLN A 97 9.60 -7.88 -34.26
N THR A 98 8.78 -8.14 -33.24
CA THR A 98 8.93 -7.53 -31.92
C THR A 98 10.26 -7.90 -31.28
N LEU A 99 10.68 -9.17 -31.35
CA LEU A 99 11.98 -9.62 -30.83
C LEU A 99 13.15 -8.94 -31.55
N GLN A 100 13.08 -8.81 -32.88
CA GLN A 100 14.09 -8.06 -33.64
C GLN A 100 14.17 -6.60 -33.21
N HIS A 101 13.02 -5.96 -32.98
CA HIS A 101 12.96 -4.57 -32.55
C HIS A 101 13.51 -4.37 -31.13
N LEU A 102 13.13 -5.23 -30.18
CA LEU A 102 13.66 -5.21 -28.81
C LEU A 102 15.16 -5.43 -28.77
N LYS A 103 15.66 -6.38 -29.57
CA LYS A 103 17.09 -6.60 -29.71
C LYS A 103 17.83 -5.41 -30.31
N LYS A 104 17.26 -4.74 -31.33
CA LYS A 104 17.84 -3.50 -31.87
C LYS A 104 17.96 -2.40 -30.80
N GLN A 105 17.05 -2.39 -29.82
CA GLN A 105 17.09 -1.49 -28.67
C GLN A 105 17.99 -1.98 -27.53
N GLY A 106 18.70 -3.12 -27.68
CA GLY A 106 19.53 -3.72 -26.62
C GLY A 106 18.75 -4.38 -25.48
N LYS A 107 17.42 -4.49 -25.59
CA LYS A 107 16.58 -5.11 -24.56
C LYS A 107 16.50 -6.62 -24.77
N LEU A 108 17.33 -7.35 -24.04
CA LEU A 108 17.42 -8.81 -24.09
C LEU A 108 16.51 -9.51 -23.07
N VAL A 109 16.03 -8.77 -22.06
CA VAL A 109 15.15 -9.27 -21.00
C VAL A 109 13.71 -8.91 -21.33
N TYR A 110 12.81 -9.89 -21.21
CA TYR A 110 11.38 -9.67 -21.32
C TYR A 110 10.87 -8.90 -20.09
N GLU A 111 10.36 -7.69 -20.31
CA GLU A 111 9.63 -6.93 -19.29
C GLU A 111 8.14 -7.05 -19.56
N ASP A 112 7.38 -7.56 -18.59
CA ASP A 112 5.93 -7.51 -18.66
C ASP A 112 5.46 -6.06 -18.43
N ARG A 113 4.79 -5.51 -19.46
CA ARG A 113 4.23 -4.16 -19.47
C ARG A 113 2.71 -4.18 -19.52
N GLN A 114 2.06 -5.33 -19.30
CA GLN A 114 0.61 -5.39 -19.17
C GLN A 114 0.15 -4.43 -18.06
N GLY A 115 -0.83 -3.57 -18.37
CA GLY A 115 -1.34 -2.55 -17.46
C GLY A 115 -0.41 -1.35 -17.20
N LYS A 116 0.81 -1.30 -17.78
CA LYS A 116 1.77 -0.19 -17.62
C LYS A 116 1.88 0.62 -18.91
N VAL A 117 0.76 1.11 -19.42
CA VAL A 117 0.76 1.96 -20.61
C VAL A 117 1.07 3.39 -20.15
N PRO A 118 2.18 4.01 -20.57
CA PRO A 118 2.39 5.43 -20.30
C PRO A 118 1.24 6.22 -20.93
N GLY A 119 0.45 6.90 -20.10
CA GLY A 119 -0.75 7.63 -20.51
C GLY A 119 -2.09 6.96 -20.21
N CYS A 120 -2.14 5.66 -19.86
CA CYS A 120 -3.40 5.08 -19.37
C CYS A 120 -3.68 5.53 -17.94
N ASN A 121 -4.90 5.98 -17.66
CA ASN A 121 -5.32 6.56 -16.39
C ASN A 121 -5.28 5.58 -15.19
N GLY A 122 -4.88 4.33 -15.39
CA GLY A 122 -4.85 3.30 -14.34
C GLY A 122 -3.85 3.57 -13.20
N HIS A 123 -2.80 4.36 -13.44
CA HIS A 123 -1.75 4.66 -12.44
C HIS A 123 -1.61 6.15 -12.11
N LYS A 124 -2.45 7.01 -12.70
CA LYS A 124 -2.40 8.45 -12.39
C LYS A 124 -3.15 8.68 -11.08
N LYS A 125 -2.46 9.17 -10.05
CA LYS A 125 -3.15 9.64 -8.84
C LYS A 125 -4.16 10.71 -9.26
N LYS A 126 -5.44 10.49 -8.92
CA LYS A 126 -6.54 11.43 -9.24
C LYS A 126 -6.30 12.82 -8.63
N TYR A 127 -5.58 12.88 -7.52
CA TYR A 127 -5.27 14.09 -6.80
C TYR A 127 -3.74 14.27 -6.71
N SER A 128 -3.27 15.50 -6.96
CA SER A 128 -1.88 15.91 -6.67
C SER A 128 -1.60 15.81 -5.16
N ASP A 129 -0.32 15.66 -4.81
CA ASP A 129 0.11 15.63 -3.41
C ASP A 129 -0.19 16.95 -2.68
N ASP A 130 -0.25 18.06 -3.42
CA ASP A 130 -0.61 19.38 -2.91
C ASP A 130 -2.00 19.39 -2.25
N TYR A 131 -2.97 18.68 -2.84
CA TYR A 131 -4.32 18.58 -2.28
C TYR A 131 -4.34 17.76 -0.99
N SER A 132 -3.50 16.72 -0.90
CA SER A 132 -3.35 15.94 0.33
C SER A 132 -2.80 16.81 1.46
N ASN A 133 -1.80 17.64 1.15
CA ASN A 133 -1.20 18.55 2.12
C ASN A 133 -2.18 19.63 2.57
N LEU A 134 -3.00 20.19 1.67
CA LEU A 134 -4.08 21.11 2.04
C LEU A 134 -5.07 20.47 3.02
N VAL A 135 -5.48 19.23 2.75
CA VAL A 135 -6.39 18.49 3.65
C VAL A 135 -5.75 18.24 5.01
N ARG A 136 -4.46 17.84 5.04
CA ARG A 136 -3.71 17.65 6.29
C ARG A 136 -3.61 18.92 7.11
N CYS A 137 -3.21 20.04 6.50
CA CYS A 137 -3.11 21.33 7.16
C CYS A 137 -4.46 21.77 7.73
N HIS A 138 -5.56 21.57 6.99
CA HIS A 138 -6.89 21.85 7.48
C HIS A 138 -7.27 20.96 8.68
N ILE A 139 -6.95 19.67 8.68
CA ILE A 139 -7.28 18.79 9.83
C ILE A 139 -6.42 19.17 11.06
N LEU A 140 -5.18 19.59 10.85
CA LEU A 140 -4.25 20.02 11.91
C LEU A 140 -4.63 21.36 12.55
N SER A 141 -5.42 22.21 11.89
CA SER A 141 -5.84 23.50 12.46
C SER A 141 -6.86 23.35 13.60
N PHE A 142 -7.53 22.21 13.72
CA PHE A 142 -8.51 21.98 14.78
C PHE A 142 -7.82 21.57 16.09
N PRO A 143 -8.27 22.12 17.23
CA PRO A 143 -7.76 21.73 18.54
C PRO A 143 -8.05 20.25 18.82
N ARG A 144 -7.10 19.59 19.49
CA ARG A 144 -7.18 18.17 19.83
C ARG A 144 -7.12 18.01 21.34
N GLU A 145 -7.93 17.10 21.84
CA GLU A 145 -8.00 16.77 23.26
C GLU A 145 -7.42 15.39 23.49
N VAL A 146 -6.67 15.24 24.58
CA VAL A 146 -6.12 13.97 25.04
C VAL A 146 -6.73 13.65 26.38
N SER A 147 -7.28 12.43 26.54
CA SER A 147 -7.88 11.98 27.79
C SER A 147 -6.88 12.06 28.95
N HIS A 148 -7.15 12.88 29.96
CA HIS A 148 -6.27 13.12 31.12
C HIS A 148 -5.90 11.83 31.86
N TYR A 149 -6.89 11.03 32.25
CA TYR A 149 -6.68 9.83 33.07
C TYR A 149 -6.16 8.61 32.32
N SER A 150 -6.28 8.60 30.99
CA SER A 150 -5.92 7.44 30.16
C SER A 150 -4.71 7.70 29.25
N ARG A 151 -3.91 8.76 29.49
CA ARG A 151 -2.72 9.07 28.67
C ARG A 151 -1.73 7.92 28.62
N LYS A 152 -1.45 7.30 29.77
CA LYS A 152 -0.56 6.12 29.88
C LYS A 152 -1.17 4.88 29.20
N LYS A 153 -2.49 4.75 29.18
CA LYS A 153 -3.22 3.59 28.63
C LYS A 153 -3.55 3.70 27.13
N SER A 154 -3.66 4.91 26.59
CA SER A 154 -4.16 5.15 25.23
C SER A 154 -3.57 6.42 24.62
N LYS A 155 -3.02 6.30 23.40
CA LYS A 155 -2.51 7.41 22.57
C LYS A 155 -3.58 7.99 21.62
N LYS A 156 -4.86 7.88 21.99
CA LYS A 156 -5.97 8.38 21.19
C LYS A 156 -6.14 9.87 21.42
N GLU A 157 -6.33 10.58 20.32
CA GLU A 157 -6.64 12.01 20.31
C GLU A 157 -8.09 12.17 19.89
N TYR A 158 -8.76 13.16 20.47
CA TYR A 158 -10.16 13.41 20.24
C TYR A 158 -10.36 14.82 19.67
N LEU A 159 -11.12 14.90 18.59
CA LEU A 159 -11.71 16.16 18.13
C LEU A 159 -12.98 16.43 18.92
N SER A 160 -13.42 17.69 18.92
CA SER A 160 -14.71 18.08 19.50
C SER A 160 -15.83 17.14 19.03
N PRO A 161 -16.71 16.67 19.93
CA PRO A 161 -17.81 15.77 19.59
C PRO A 161 -18.82 16.40 18.64
N ASP A 162 -18.87 17.74 18.57
CA ASP A 162 -19.76 18.46 17.67
C ASP A 162 -19.28 18.40 16.23
N LEU A 163 -18.00 18.08 16.02
CA LEU A 163 -17.41 17.89 14.71
C LEU A 163 -17.68 16.47 14.20
N ASN A 164 -17.88 16.38 12.90
CA ASN A 164 -17.93 15.12 12.18
C ASN A 164 -17.23 15.29 10.83
N CYS A 165 -16.92 14.19 10.16
CA CYS A 165 -16.24 14.24 8.86
C CYS A 165 -16.98 15.09 7.81
N SER A 166 -18.32 15.14 7.86
CA SER A 166 -19.10 15.98 6.95
C SER A 166 -18.92 17.47 7.26
N ARG A 167 -18.98 17.88 8.54
CA ARG A 167 -18.79 19.26 8.98
C ARG A 167 -17.36 19.74 8.70
N LEU A 168 -16.37 18.88 8.94
CA LEU A 168 -14.98 19.15 8.57
C LEU A 168 -14.82 19.37 7.07
N TYR A 169 -15.44 18.53 6.24
CA TYR A 169 -15.40 18.72 4.79
C TYR A 169 -16.13 20.00 4.34
N THR A 170 -17.26 20.34 4.96
CA THR A 170 -17.97 21.60 4.68
C THR A 170 -17.12 22.81 5.06
N ALA A 171 -16.43 22.78 6.20
CA ALA A 171 -15.48 23.83 6.60
C ALA A 171 -14.31 23.92 5.62
N PHE A 172 -13.77 22.77 5.19
CA PHE A 172 -12.69 22.71 4.21
C PHE A 172 -13.09 23.35 2.87
N LYS A 173 -14.29 23.05 2.38
CA LYS A 173 -14.82 23.65 1.14
C LYS A 173 -15.06 25.15 1.26
N LYS A 174 -15.44 25.65 2.44
CA LYS A 174 -15.55 27.09 2.71
C LYS A 174 -14.19 27.79 2.68
N GLN A 175 -13.16 27.16 3.25
CA GLN A 175 -11.81 27.72 3.30
C GLN A 175 -11.06 27.61 1.95
N TYR A 176 -11.31 26.53 1.20
CA TYR A 176 -10.65 26.24 -0.08
C TYR A 176 -11.68 25.96 -1.19
N PRO A 177 -12.41 26.99 -1.67
CA PRO A 177 -13.44 26.82 -2.69
C PRO A 177 -12.89 26.33 -4.03
N GLN A 178 -11.63 26.67 -4.35
CA GLN A 178 -10.94 26.28 -5.59
C GLN A 178 -10.50 24.80 -5.61
N SER A 179 -10.64 24.07 -4.50
CA SER A 179 -10.20 22.68 -4.42
C SER A 179 -11.21 21.73 -5.07
N ASN A 180 -10.75 20.85 -5.96
CA ASN A 180 -11.58 19.80 -6.58
C ASN A 180 -11.67 18.52 -5.74
N VAL A 181 -11.32 18.60 -4.45
CA VAL A 181 -11.35 17.48 -3.51
C VAL A 181 -12.81 17.06 -3.28
N THR A 182 -13.06 15.75 -3.38
CA THR A 182 -14.36 15.16 -3.07
C THR A 182 -14.41 14.76 -1.59
N ARG A 183 -15.63 14.68 -1.02
CA ARG A 183 -15.82 14.23 0.37
C ARG A 183 -15.22 12.84 0.63
N ALA A 184 -15.35 11.92 -0.33
CA ALA A 184 -14.81 10.57 -0.21
C ALA A 184 -13.27 10.59 -0.06
N TYR A 185 -12.59 11.39 -0.88
CA TYR A 185 -11.14 11.57 -0.78
C TYR A 185 -10.72 12.24 0.53
N TYR A 186 -11.44 13.28 0.96
CA TYR A 186 -11.19 13.93 2.24
C TYR A 186 -11.26 12.92 3.40
N VAL A 187 -12.27 12.05 3.40
CA VAL A 187 -12.46 11.03 4.43
C VAL A 187 -11.39 9.94 4.35
N SER A 188 -10.92 9.54 3.15
CA SER A 188 -9.84 8.56 3.03
C SER A 188 -8.54 9.13 3.60
N VAL A 189 -8.18 10.36 3.22
CA VAL A 189 -7.01 11.07 3.77
C VAL A 189 -7.10 11.18 5.30
N PHE A 190 -8.27 11.57 5.83
CA PHE A 190 -8.48 11.63 7.28
C PHE A 190 -8.23 10.29 7.98
N LYS A 191 -8.73 9.19 7.42
CA LYS A 191 -8.60 7.85 8.02
C LYS A 191 -7.18 7.28 7.90
N GLU A 192 -6.53 7.51 6.77
CA GLU A 192 -5.18 7.01 6.47
C GLU A 192 -4.11 7.77 7.25
N ASP A 193 -4.18 9.10 7.25
CA ASP A 193 -3.17 9.94 7.90
C ASP A 193 -3.41 10.09 9.41
N PHE A 194 -4.67 10.03 9.89
CA PHE A 194 -5.03 10.23 11.30
C PHE A 194 -5.79 9.05 11.92
N PRO A 195 -5.21 7.84 11.96
CA PRO A 195 -5.91 6.64 12.48
C PRO A 195 -6.25 6.72 13.97
N LYS A 196 -5.49 7.50 14.74
CA LYS A 196 -5.64 7.69 16.19
C LYS A 196 -6.65 8.77 16.57
N LEU A 197 -7.07 9.60 15.61
CA LEU A 197 -7.96 10.72 15.83
C LEU A 197 -9.42 10.25 15.75
N LYS A 198 -10.22 10.58 16.77
CA LYS A 198 -11.63 10.17 16.86
C LYS A 198 -12.54 11.36 17.18
N PHE A 199 -13.81 11.23 16.81
CA PHE A 199 -14.88 12.14 17.21
C PHE A 199 -15.61 11.50 18.39
N ALA A 200 -15.19 11.80 19.61
CA ALA A 200 -15.86 11.35 20.82
C ALA A 200 -15.35 12.18 22.01
N ARG A 201 -16.21 12.45 22.98
CA ARG A 201 -15.70 12.92 24.28
C ARG A 201 -14.94 11.78 24.96
N PRO A 202 -13.80 12.05 25.62
CA PRO A 202 -13.23 11.11 26.57
C PRO A 202 -14.31 10.64 27.56
N ARG A 203 -14.43 9.33 27.78
CA ARG A 203 -15.45 8.75 28.67
C ARG A 203 -15.19 9.06 30.15
N THR A 204 -13.95 9.36 30.50
CA THR A 204 -13.53 9.78 31.83
C THR A 204 -13.58 11.30 31.94
N ASP A 205 -14.02 11.80 33.09
CA ASP A 205 -14.07 13.23 33.42
C ASP A 205 -12.83 13.98 32.95
N THR A 206 -13.03 15.20 32.48
CA THR A 206 -11.91 16.10 32.20
C THR A 206 -11.48 16.78 33.49
N CYS A 207 -10.18 17.05 33.62
CA CYS A 207 -9.69 17.78 34.77
C CYS A 207 -10.01 19.27 34.60
N ASN A 208 -10.88 19.82 35.45
CA ASN A 208 -11.23 21.25 35.46
C ASN A 208 -10.00 22.17 35.45
N LYS A 209 -8.88 21.76 36.08
CA LYS A 209 -7.63 22.55 36.08
C LYS A 209 -6.95 22.50 34.72
N CYS A 210 -6.89 21.34 34.07
CA CYS A 210 -6.38 21.22 32.70
C CYS A 210 -7.20 22.08 31.72
N ASP A 211 -8.53 22.03 31.83
CA ASP A 211 -9.41 22.74 30.91
C ASP A 211 -9.21 24.26 31.01
N LYS A 212 -9.12 24.78 32.25
CA LYS A 212 -8.81 26.20 32.51
C LYS A 212 -7.45 26.60 31.95
N LEU A 213 -6.42 25.78 32.15
CA LEU A 213 -5.07 26.07 31.66
C LEU A 213 -5.01 26.00 30.12
N ASN A 214 -5.61 25.01 29.49
CA ASN A 214 -5.70 24.91 28.03
C ASN A 214 -6.44 26.11 27.43
N ALA A 215 -7.55 26.52 28.03
CA ALA A 215 -8.26 27.72 27.60
C ALA A 215 -7.39 28.97 27.71
N SER A 216 -6.64 29.12 28.81
CA SER A 216 -5.73 30.25 29.00
C SER A 216 -4.61 30.28 27.95
N VAL A 217 -4.04 29.12 27.59
CA VAL A 217 -3.03 28.99 26.52
C VAL A 217 -3.59 29.37 25.15
N SER A 218 -4.86 29.03 24.88
CA SER A 218 -5.52 29.37 23.62
C SER A 218 -5.91 30.84 23.49
N ILE A 219 -6.26 31.49 24.60
CA ILE A 219 -6.78 32.87 24.62
C ILE A 219 -5.65 33.90 24.77
N SER A 220 -4.57 33.55 25.47
CA SER A 220 -3.48 34.49 25.79
C SER A 220 -2.86 35.12 24.53
N ALA A 221 -2.94 36.44 24.43
CA ALA A 221 -2.30 37.23 23.38
C ALA A 221 -0.81 37.48 23.67
N SER A 222 -0.44 37.54 24.96
CA SER A 222 0.94 37.73 25.40
C SER A 222 1.75 36.42 25.34
N PRO A 223 2.92 36.40 24.68
CA PRO A 223 3.79 35.23 24.65
C PRO A 223 4.28 34.80 26.04
N ALA A 224 4.40 35.73 26.98
CA ALA A 224 4.88 35.44 28.34
C ALA A 224 3.83 34.68 29.16
N GLU A 225 2.58 35.15 29.13
CA GLU A 225 1.46 34.51 29.82
C GLU A 225 1.21 33.10 29.28
N LYS A 226 1.32 32.94 27.96
CA LYS A 226 1.21 31.64 27.32
C LYS A 226 2.22 30.64 27.86
N ARG A 227 3.50 31.03 27.96
CA ARG A 227 4.57 30.18 28.51
C ARG A 227 4.33 29.82 29.96
N ILE A 228 3.81 30.74 30.77
CA ILE A 228 3.48 30.48 32.18
C ILE A 228 2.36 29.44 32.26
N ALA A 229 1.28 29.62 31.49
CA ALA A 229 0.16 28.68 31.46
C ALA A 229 0.57 27.29 30.95
N GLU A 230 1.42 27.22 29.91
CA GLU A 230 2.01 25.98 29.41
C GLU A 230 2.86 25.28 30.49
N THR A 231 3.69 26.03 31.20
CA THR A 231 4.54 25.50 32.28
C THR A 231 3.68 24.95 33.44
N GLN A 232 2.66 25.70 33.85
CA GLN A 232 1.72 25.25 34.89
C GLN A 232 0.96 24.00 34.48
N LEU A 233 0.57 23.90 33.20
CA LEU A 233 -0.08 22.72 32.66
C LEU A 233 0.85 21.51 32.71
N GLN A 234 2.11 21.66 32.29
CA GLN A 234 3.10 20.59 32.34
C GLN A 234 3.34 20.12 33.78
N ILE A 235 3.53 21.05 34.73
CA ILE A 235 3.71 20.72 36.15
C ILE A 235 2.51 19.95 36.69
N HIS A 236 1.29 20.38 36.36
CA HIS A 236 0.07 19.71 36.80
C HIS A 236 -0.02 18.27 36.27
N ILE A 237 0.34 18.07 35.00
CA ILE A 237 0.35 16.74 34.36
C ILE A 237 1.39 15.84 35.04
N LEU A 238 2.61 16.34 35.25
CA LEU A 238 3.68 15.59 35.90
C LEU A 238 3.29 15.15 37.31
N LYS A 239 2.72 16.07 38.11
CA LYS A 239 2.20 15.76 39.45
C LYS A 239 1.10 14.70 39.43
N SER A 240 0.20 14.76 38.45
CA SER A 240 -0.85 13.75 38.30
C SER A 240 -0.27 12.39 37.92
N ASP A 241 0.74 12.35 37.05
CA ASP A 241 1.39 11.12 36.62
C ASP A 241 2.17 10.47 37.77
N GLU A 242 2.89 11.27 38.56
CA GLU A 242 3.61 10.85 39.76
C GLU A 242 2.65 10.30 40.82
N ALA A 243 1.55 11.00 41.11
CA ALA A 243 0.53 10.52 42.05
C ALA A 243 -0.08 9.17 41.61
N GLN A 244 -0.32 8.98 40.30
CA GLN A 244 -0.80 7.70 39.78
C GLN A 244 0.23 6.58 39.88
N ASP A 245 1.52 6.90 39.78
CA ASP A 245 2.59 5.92 39.90
C ASP A 245 2.76 5.50 41.36
N ILE A 246 2.77 6.45 42.30
CA ILE A 246 2.78 6.18 43.75
C ILE A 246 1.58 5.30 44.13
N MET A 247 0.38 5.66 43.70
CA MET A 247 -0.83 4.86 43.98
C MET A 247 -0.72 3.43 43.44
N ARG A 248 -0.10 3.25 42.26
CA ARG A 248 0.11 1.93 41.66
C ARG A 248 1.14 1.11 42.45
N GLU A 249 2.25 1.74 42.83
CA GLU A 249 3.32 1.11 43.62
C GLU A 249 2.81 0.68 45.00
N ASP A 250 2.06 1.55 45.68
CA ASP A 250 1.43 1.25 46.96
C ASP A 250 0.43 0.09 46.84
N THR A 251 -0.36 0.06 45.76
CA THR A 251 -1.30 -1.03 45.49
C THR A 251 -0.57 -2.36 45.25
N ILE A 252 0.57 -2.35 44.55
CA ILE A 252 1.38 -3.56 44.35
C ILE A 252 1.99 -4.01 45.68
N ARG A 253 2.52 -3.06 46.48
CA ARG A 253 3.15 -3.34 47.77
C ARG A 253 2.16 -3.93 48.78
N SER A 254 0.90 -3.50 48.79
CA SER A 254 -0.12 -4.06 49.69
C SER A 254 -0.55 -5.49 49.33
N GLN A 255 -0.37 -5.89 48.07
CA GLN A 255 -0.71 -7.23 47.59
C GLN A 255 0.38 -8.29 47.87
N MET A 256 1.56 -7.88 48.32
CA MET A 256 2.67 -8.80 48.61
C MET A 256 2.40 -9.61 49.89
N PRO A 257 2.73 -10.93 49.93
CA PRO A 257 2.54 -11.75 51.11
C PRO A 257 3.42 -11.25 52.27
N GLY A 258 2.80 -10.99 53.44
CA GLY A 258 3.48 -10.45 54.62
C GLY A 258 3.66 -8.92 54.62
N SER A 259 3.00 -8.20 53.72
CA SER A 259 3.04 -6.74 53.69
C SER A 259 2.43 -6.11 54.94
N SER A 260 3.11 -5.09 55.49
CA SER A 260 2.61 -4.26 56.59
C SER A 260 1.75 -3.08 56.10
N VAL A 261 1.65 -2.88 54.79
CA VAL A 261 0.97 -1.72 54.17
C VAL A 261 -0.39 -2.15 53.65
N THR A 262 -1.46 -1.51 54.12
CA THR A 262 -2.82 -1.67 53.60
C THR A 262 -3.24 -0.41 52.86
N VAL A 263 -3.78 -0.56 51.64
CA VAL A 263 -4.22 0.57 50.80
C VAL A 263 -5.75 0.55 50.71
N PHE A 264 -6.37 1.68 51.04
CA PHE A 264 -7.80 1.90 50.86
C PHE A 264 -8.02 2.91 49.73
N ALA A 265 -8.67 2.48 48.65
CA ALA A 265 -9.06 3.35 47.55
C ALA A 265 -10.58 3.52 47.56
N MET A 266 -11.06 4.74 47.75
CA MET A 266 -12.48 5.07 47.69
C MET A 266 -12.73 6.02 46.51
N ASP A 267 -13.62 5.63 45.61
CA ASP A 267 -14.10 6.51 44.54
C ASP A 267 -15.15 7.46 45.13
N LEU A 268 -14.75 8.70 45.40
CA LEU A 268 -15.66 9.76 45.81
C LEU A 268 -16.40 10.25 44.56
N GLN A 269 -17.34 9.45 44.05
CA GLN A 269 -18.24 9.95 43.03
C GLN A 269 -18.99 11.16 43.58
N GLN A 270 -18.99 12.25 42.81
CA GLN A 270 -19.76 13.43 43.16
C GLN A 270 -21.25 13.05 43.14
N VAL A 271 -21.86 12.93 44.33
CA VAL A 271 -23.31 12.76 44.46
C VAL A 271 -23.95 14.07 44.01
N LEU A 272 -24.28 14.15 42.72
CA LEU A 272 -25.14 15.18 42.18
C LEU A 272 -26.55 14.92 42.73
N PHE A 273 -26.87 15.55 43.87
CA PHE A 273 -28.25 15.68 44.30
C PHE A 273 -28.97 16.53 43.25
N PHE A 274 -29.72 15.88 42.36
CA PHE A 274 -30.72 16.57 41.56
C PHE A 274 -31.89 16.92 42.50
N PRO A 275 -32.27 18.21 42.62
CA PRO A 275 -33.51 18.54 43.31
C PRO A 275 -34.70 17.91 42.57
N PRO A 276 -35.76 17.52 43.29
CA PRO A 276 -36.97 16.94 42.69
C PRO A 276 -37.70 17.92 41.77
#